data_AF-A0A4Q5YSH9-F1
#
_entry.id   AF-A0A4Q5YSH9-F1
#
_cell.length_a   1.000
_cell.length_b   1.000
_cell.length_c   1.000
_cell.angle_alpha   90.00
_cell.angle_beta   90.00
_cell.angle_gamma   90.00
#
_symmetry.space_group_name_H-M   'P 1'
#
loop_
_entity.id
_entity.type
_entity.pdbx_description
1 polymer ?
#
loop_
_entity_poly.entity_id
_entity_poly.type
_entity_poly.pdbx_seq_one_letter_code
_entity_poly.pdbx_strand_id
1 'polypeptide(L)'
;MAKNSKIEWTDHTANLWHGCAKVHIGCEHCYAEDLTVSWGEEIWGNDKPRKAIKSVWTDLAEYQRLAKQNGRIDRVFVGSMQDIFEKPMPLIDWKGRPLPYTTDALRRKLFQKIHWRMYPNLLFLLLTKRPPNINKLIPQEWKTKPPVNVMLGCSVSDQATADQLIPQLFTVNGRRFLSVEPQLGPVDLTAYLHTGRIHWVIQG
;
A
#
# COMPACT_ATOMS: atom_id res chain seq x y z
N MET A 1 -3.98 12.64 5.55
CA MET A 1 -2.62 12.07 5.50
C MET A 1 -1.75 12.87 6.44
N ALA A 2 -0.65 12.29 6.93
CA ALA A 2 0.21 12.93 7.91
C ALA A 2 1.63 13.10 7.37
N LYS A 3 2.13 14.33 7.39
CA LYS A 3 3.55 14.66 7.31
C LYS A 3 4.18 14.33 8.67
N ASN A 4 5.32 13.65 8.68
CA ASN A 4 5.89 13.04 9.90
C ASN A 4 4.93 11.99 10.48
N SER A 5 4.75 10.90 9.73
CA SER A 5 3.91 9.80 10.16
C SER A 5 4.26 9.34 11.58
N LYS A 6 3.25 8.99 12.38
CA LYS A 6 3.46 8.28 13.66
C LYS A 6 3.87 6.82 13.48
N ILE A 7 3.82 6.33 12.25
CA ILE A 7 4.34 5.00 11.87
C ILE A 7 5.86 5.14 11.73
N GLU A 8 6.60 4.62 12.71
CA GLU A 8 8.02 4.91 12.94
C GLU A 8 8.94 4.62 11.74
N TRP A 9 8.57 3.67 10.90
CA TRP A 9 9.36 3.23 9.77
C TRP A 9 9.11 4.02 8.47
N THR A 10 8.18 4.98 8.43
CA THR A 10 7.90 5.78 7.23
C THR A 10 7.94 7.28 7.54
N ASP A 11 8.46 8.08 6.62
CA ASP A 11 8.47 9.55 6.76
C ASP A 11 7.05 10.12 6.55
N HIS A 12 6.34 9.61 5.53
CA HIS A 12 5.00 10.05 5.17
C HIS A 12 4.05 8.88 4.88
N THR A 13 2.75 9.16 4.96
CA THR A 13 1.70 8.25 4.49
C THR A 13 0.95 8.85 3.31
N ALA A 14 0.57 8.02 2.34
CA ALA A 14 -0.23 8.44 1.19
C ALA A 14 -1.38 7.45 0.94
N ASN A 15 -2.62 7.94 0.98
CA ASN A 15 -3.79 7.13 0.65
C ASN A 15 -4.48 7.68 -0.59
N LEU A 16 -4.73 6.84 -1.59
CA LEU A 16 -5.48 7.22 -2.78
C LEU A 16 -6.99 7.19 -2.50
N TRP A 17 -7.40 6.23 -1.69
CA TRP A 17 -8.74 6.11 -1.12
C TRP A 17 -8.64 5.60 0.33
N HIS A 18 -9.75 5.63 1.05
CA HIS A 18 -9.93 4.87 2.28
C HIS A 18 -10.88 3.68 2.05
N GLY A 19 -10.64 2.60 2.78
CA GLY A 19 -11.41 1.36 2.75
C GLY A 19 -10.73 0.23 1.96
N CYS A 20 -11.02 -1.01 2.36
CA CYS A 20 -10.80 -2.22 1.59
C CYS A 20 -11.73 -3.35 2.09
N ALA A 21 -11.71 -4.50 1.43
CA ALA A 21 -12.33 -5.72 1.95
C ALA A 21 -11.36 -6.54 2.81
N LYS A 22 -11.90 -7.25 3.81
CA LYS A 22 -11.14 -8.23 4.62
C LYS A 22 -10.77 -9.46 3.78
N VAL A 23 -9.58 -10.02 3.99
CA VAL A 23 -9.09 -11.18 3.21
C VAL A 23 -8.43 -12.29 4.04
N HIS A 24 -8.03 -12.02 5.28
CA HIS A 24 -7.44 -13.00 6.20
C HIS A 24 -7.53 -12.51 7.64
N ILE A 25 -7.05 -13.31 8.59
CA ILE A 25 -7.13 -13.09 10.04
C ILE A 25 -6.58 -11.72 10.49
N GLY A 26 -5.47 -11.26 9.90
CA GLY A 26 -4.95 -9.90 10.13
C GLY A 26 -5.88 -8.72 9.80
N CYS A 27 -7.04 -8.96 9.17
CA CYS A 27 -8.05 -7.94 8.89
C CYS A 27 -9.20 -7.91 9.91
N GLU A 28 -9.28 -8.86 10.85
CA GLU A 28 -10.43 -8.99 11.76
C GLU A 28 -10.62 -7.75 12.64
N HIS A 29 -9.52 -7.25 13.23
CA HIS A 29 -9.47 -6.06 14.10
C HIS A 29 -8.65 -4.93 13.46
N CYS A 30 -9.07 -4.48 12.28
CA CYS A 30 -8.31 -3.49 11.52
C CYS A 30 -8.52 -2.08 12.10
N TYR A 31 -7.46 -1.49 12.65
CA TYR A 31 -7.50 -0.11 13.20
C TYR A 31 -8.08 0.92 12.21
N ALA A 32 -7.80 0.74 10.91
CA ALA A 32 -8.24 1.67 9.88
C ALA A 32 -9.76 1.60 9.67
N GLU A 33 -10.34 0.41 9.81
CA GLU A 33 -11.79 0.21 9.79
C GLU A 33 -12.42 0.86 11.02
N ASP A 34 -11.95 0.49 12.23
CA ASP A 34 -12.46 1.04 13.49
C ASP A 34 -12.43 2.57 13.51
N LEU A 35 -11.33 3.17 13.04
CA LEU A 35 -11.16 4.61 12.97
C LEU A 35 -12.20 5.26 12.06
N THR A 36 -12.41 4.74 10.85
CA THR A 36 -13.39 5.33 9.92
C THR A 36 -14.84 5.05 10.32
N VAL A 37 -15.12 3.92 10.98
CA VAL A 37 -16.44 3.63 11.56
C VAL A 37 -16.75 4.65 12.65
N SER A 38 -15.75 5.03 13.47
CA SER A 38 -15.90 6.12 14.45
C SER A 38 -16.20 7.49 13.80
N TRP A 39 -15.86 7.67 12.53
CA TRP A 39 -16.21 8.85 11.73
C TRP A 39 -17.57 8.73 11.02
N GLY A 40 -18.28 7.61 11.20
CA GLY A 40 -19.55 7.31 10.55
C GLY A 40 -19.42 6.92 9.08
N GLU A 41 -18.27 6.39 8.65
CA GLU A 41 -18.04 5.99 7.25
C GLU A 41 -18.32 4.50 7.01
N GLU A 42 -19.16 4.19 6.01
CA GLU A 42 -19.44 2.81 5.57
C GLU A 42 -18.69 2.44 4.28
N ILE A 43 -17.37 2.30 4.36
CA ILE A 43 -16.49 2.11 3.18
C ILE A 43 -15.66 0.81 3.20
N TRP A 44 -15.96 -0.10 4.14
CA TRP A 44 -15.25 -1.37 4.33
C TRP A 44 -16.14 -2.55 3.96
N GLY A 45 -15.56 -3.55 3.31
CA GLY A 45 -16.30 -4.72 2.80
C GLY A 45 -16.34 -4.81 1.27
N ASN A 46 -16.80 -5.96 0.78
CA ASN A 46 -16.78 -6.30 -0.65
C ASN A 46 -17.87 -5.59 -1.47
N ASP A 47 -18.90 -5.10 -0.80
CA ASP A 47 -20.12 -4.48 -1.33
C ASP A 47 -20.19 -2.96 -1.06
N LYS A 48 -19.22 -2.41 -0.31
CA LYS A 48 -19.12 -0.99 -0.01
C LYS A 48 -18.25 -0.24 -1.02
N PRO A 49 -18.53 1.05 -1.29
CA PRO A 49 -17.64 1.90 -2.07
C PRO A 49 -16.35 2.24 -1.29
N ARG A 50 -15.39 2.86 -1.96
CA ARG A 50 -14.19 3.45 -1.33
C ARG A 50 -14.27 4.96 -1.34
N LYS A 51 -13.76 5.62 -0.30
CA LYS A 51 -13.76 7.09 -0.22
C LYS A 51 -12.50 7.65 -0.87
N ALA A 52 -12.64 8.42 -1.96
CA ALA A 52 -11.50 9.01 -2.67
C ALA A 52 -10.81 10.09 -1.81
N ILE A 53 -9.47 10.08 -1.77
CA ILE A 53 -8.68 11.07 -1.05
C ILE A 53 -8.00 12.02 -2.05
N LYS A 54 -8.59 13.20 -2.23
CA LYS A 54 -8.12 14.18 -3.23
C LYS A 54 -6.77 14.82 -2.87
N SER A 55 -6.51 15.05 -1.57
CA SER A 55 -5.30 15.72 -1.09
C SER A 55 -4.01 14.94 -1.37
N VAL A 56 -4.09 13.64 -1.71
CA VAL A 56 -2.88 12.82 -1.96
C VAL A 56 -1.98 13.39 -3.04
N TRP A 57 -2.56 14.08 -4.02
CA TRP A 57 -1.80 14.67 -5.11
C TRP A 57 -1.02 15.92 -4.68
N THR A 58 -1.62 16.77 -3.84
CA THR A 58 -0.93 17.94 -3.27
C THR A 58 0.12 17.51 -2.26
N ASP A 59 -0.21 16.53 -1.42
CA ASP A 59 0.68 16.03 -0.37
C ASP A 59 1.93 15.37 -0.98
N LEU A 60 1.77 14.48 -1.98
CA LEU A 60 2.91 13.88 -2.68
C LEU A 60 3.79 14.92 -3.39
N ALA A 61 3.20 15.99 -3.94
CA ALA A 61 3.97 17.08 -4.55
C ALA A 61 4.77 17.84 -3.49
N GLU A 62 4.20 18.09 -2.32
CA GLU A 62 4.90 18.71 -1.19
C GLU A 62 6.02 17.81 -0.67
N TYR A 63 5.76 16.52 -0.43
CA TYR A 63 6.76 15.55 0.05
C TYR A 63 7.95 15.51 -0.89
N GLN A 64 7.70 15.38 -2.20
CA GLN A 64 8.75 15.39 -3.20
C GLN A 64 9.56 16.70 -3.18
N ARG A 65 8.88 17.85 -3.08
CA ARG A 65 9.55 19.16 -3.03
C ARG A 65 10.47 19.26 -1.82
N LEU A 66 9.98 18.87 -0.64
CA LEU A 66 10.74 18.93 0.61
C LEU A 66 11.89 17.93 0.64
N ALA A 67 11.66 16.68 0.25
CA ALA A 67 12.71 15.67 0.17
C ALA A 67 13.84 16.11 -0.78
N LYS A 68 13.49 16.71 -1.92
CA LYS A 68 14.48 17.30 -2.85
C LYS A 68 15.25 18.46 -2.22
N GLN A 69 14.56 19.40 -1.56
CA GLN A 69 15.21 20.55 -0.91
C GLN A 69 16.19 20.12 0.19
N ASN A 70 15.85 19.05 0.91
CA ASN A 70 16.66 18.51 2.00
C ASN A 70 17.72 17.50 1.52
N GLY A 71 17.83 17.24 0.21
CA GLY A 71 18.79 16.28 -0.34
C GLY A 71 18.58 14.83 0.11
N ARG A 72 17.34 14.46 0.45
CA ARG A 72 16.98 13.14 1.00
C ARG A 72 16.12 12.32 0.05
N ILE A 73 16.02 11.02 0.37
CA ILE A 73 14.97 10.13 -0.13
C ILE A 73 14.03 9.85 1.05
N ASP A 74 12.79 10.29 0.95
CA ASP A 74 11.78 10.05 1.97
C ASP A 74 10.96 8.79 1.64
N ARG A 75 10.67 7.99 2.66
CA ARG A 75 9.79 6.81 2.55
C ARG A 75 8.33 7.24 2.60
N VAL A 76 7.54 6.73 1.66
CA VAL A 76 6.11 6.98 1.57
C VAL A 76 5.35 5.66 1.63
N PHE A 77 4.67 5.43 2.74
CA PHE A 77 3.80 4.29 2.91
C PHE A 77 2.46 4.51 2.21
N VAL A 78 2.17 3.66 1.22
CA VAL A 78 0.89 3.62 0.51
C VAL A 78 0.11 2.39 0.99
N GLY A 79 -0.87 2.60 1.86
CA GLY A 79 -1.65 1.50 2.44
C GLY A 79 -2.05 1.64 3.90
N SER A 80 -1.91 2.82 4.52
CA SER A 80 -2.32 2.97 5.93
C SER A 80 -3.84 2.92 6.12
N MET A 81 -4.63 3.22 5.09
CA MET A 81 -6.10 3.16 5.16
C MET A 81 -6.72 2.47 3.93
N GLN A 82 -5.92 1.74 3.15
CA GLN A 82 -6.34 1.10 1.90
C GLN A 82 -5.54 -0.19 1.63
N ASP A 83 -5.96 -0.94 0.63
CA ASP A 83 -5.11 -1.93 -0.04
C ASP A 83 -4.94 -1.53 -1.52
N ILE A 84 -3.73 -1.09 -1.91
CA ILE A 84 -3.45 -0.57 -3.25
C ILE A 84 -3.70 -1.61 -4.35
N PHE A 85 -3.61 -2.91 -4.05
CA PHE A 85 -3.81 -4.03 -4.98
C PHE A 85 -5.16 -4.77 -4.78
N GLU A 86 -6.15 -4.09 -4.18
CA GLU A 86 -7.55 -4.51 -4.25
C GLU A 86 -8.07 -4.46 -5.70
N LYS A 87 -9.07 -5.29 -6.04
CA LYS A 87 -9.78 -5.19 -7.32
C LYS A 87 -10.36 -3.77 -7.53
N PRO A 88 -10.68 -3.35 -8.77
CA PRO A 88 -11.36 -2.07 -8.99
C PRO A 88 -12.67 -2.01 -8.19
N MET A 89 -12.82 -0.96 -7.36
CA MET A 89 -14.00 -0.72 -6.52
C MET A 89 -14.66 0.62 -6.90
N PRO A 90 -16.00 0.75 -6.77
CA PRO A 90 -16.68 2.03 -6.89
C PRO A 90 -16.12 3.07 -5.92
N LEU A 91 -16.09 4.33 -6.34
CA LEU A 91 -15.62 5.44 -5.52
C LEU A 91 -16.75 6.39 -5.17
N ILE A 92 -16.67 6.96 -3.97
CA ILE A 92 -17.44 8.11 -3.53
C ILE A 92 -16.51 9.28 -3.21
N ASP A 93 -17.01 10.50 -3.35
CA ASP A 93 -16.33 11.70 -2.90
C ASP A 93 -16.48 11.91 -1.38
N TRP A 94 -15.96 13.03 -0.89
CA TRP A 94 -15.99 13.36 0.53
C TRP A 94 -17.40 13.60 1.10
N LYS A 95 -18.39 13.84 0.24
CA LYS A 95 -19.82 13.98 0.59
C LYS A 95 -20.61 12.68 0.40
N GLY A 96 -19.94 11.58 0.06
CA GLY A 96 -20.59 10.30 -0.20
C GLY A 96 -21.24 10.20 -1.59
N ARG A 97 -20.96 11.12 -2.51
CA ARG A 97 -21.54 11.09 -3.86
C ARG A 97 -20.71 10.18 -4.77
N PRO A 98 -21.33 9.31 -5.58
CA PRO A 98 -20.62 8.46 -6.52
C PRO A 98 -19.73 9.25 -7.48
N LEU A 99 -18.55 8.70 -7.78
CA LEU A 99 -17.61 9.22 -8.77
C LEU A 99 -17.68 8.38 -10.06
N PRO A 100 -17.48 8.98 -11.25
CA PRO A 100 -17.62 8.29 -12.54
C PRO A 100 -16.40 7.41 -12.89
N TYR A 101 -15.62 7.01 -11.90
CA TYR A 101 -14.42 6.19 -12.05
C TYR A 101 -14.18 5.36 -10.78
N THR A 102 -13.32 4.34 -10.87
CA THR A 102 -13.04 3.40 -9.78
C THR A 102 -11.67 3.64 -9.15
N THR A 103 -11.36 2.91 -8.08
CA THR A 103 -10.03 2.88 -7.47
C THR A 103 -8.90 2.61 -8.47
N ASP A 104 -9.18 1.87 -9.55
CA ASP A 104 -8.19 1.60 -10.60
C ASP A 104 -7.72 2.86 -11.32
N ALA A 105 -8.60 3.83 -11.56
CA ALA A 105 -8.20 5.09 -12.18
C ALA A 105 -7.21 5.87 -11.30
N LEU A 106 -7.42 5.88 -9.98
CA LEU A 106 -6.50 6.52 -9.03
C LEU A 106 -5.16 5.76 -8.95
N ARG A 107 -5.20 4.42 -8.88
CA ARG A 107 -4.01 3.57 -8.91
C ARG A 107 -3.16 3.81 -10.14
N ARG A 108 -3.77 3.73 -11.33
CA ARG A 108 -3.07 3.96 -12.61
C ARG A 108 -2.48 5.36 -12.67
N LYS A 109 -3.18 6.38 -12.16
CA LYS A 109 -2.64 7.74 -12.07
C LYS A 109 -1.40 7.81 -11.17
N LEU A 110 -1.38 7.15 -10.01
CA LEU A 110 -0.18 7.09 -9.16
C LEU A 110 0.98 6.38 -9.89
N PHE A 111 0.73 5.20 -10.46
CA PHE A 111 1.76 4.43 -11.15
C PHE A 111 2.32 5.17 -12.37
N GLN A 112 1.47 5.85 -13.11
CA GLN A 112 1.87 6.72 -14.22
C GLN A 112 2.82 7.82 -13.70
N LYS A 113 2.45 8.54 -12.63
CA LYS A 113 3.32 9.59 -12.05
C LYS A 113 4.67 9.07 -11.57
N ILE A 114 4.70 7.89 -10.96
CA ILE A 114 5.95 7.21 -10.58
C ILE A 114 6.78 6.87 -11.82
N HIS A 115 6.15 6.30 -12.85
CA HIS A 115 6.80 5.92 -14.12
C HIS A 115 7.43 7.13 -14.82
N TRP A 116 6.71 8.27 -14.90
CA TRP A 116 7.22 9.53 -15.43
C TRP A 116 8.24 10.25 -14.52
N ARG A 117 8.73 9.58 -13.46
CA ARG A 117 9.73 10.11 -12.55
C ARG A 117 9.31 11.45 -11.93
N MET A 118 8.02 11.64 -11.63
CA MET A 118 7.55 12.85 -10.93
C MET A 118 8.03 12.91 -9.47
N TYR A 119 8.41 11.76 -8.91
CA TYR A 119 8.73 11.59 -7.50
C TYR A 119 10.10 10.93 -7.25
N PRO A 120 11.21 11.47 -7.81
CA PRO A 120 12.52 10.83 -7.73
C PRO A 120 13.12 10.82 -6.32
N ASN A 121 12.63 11.67 -5.41
CA ASN A 121 13.07 11.75 -4.01
C ASN A 121 12.15 10.99 -3.05
N LEU A 122 11.19 10.23 -3.56
CA LEU A 122 10.27 9.43 -2.75
C LEU A 122 10.45 7.94 -3.04
N LEU A 123 10.67 7.14 -1.99
CA LEU A 123 10.64 5.69 -2.02
C LEU A 123 9.25 5.20 -1.60
N PHE A 124 8.49 4.65 -2.55
CA PHE A 124 7.14 4.17 -2.31
C PHE A 124 7.15 2.75 -1.75
N LEU A 125 6.46 2.57 -0.62
CA LEU A 125 6.19 1.26 -0.01
C LEU A 125 4.75 0.91 -0.33
N LEU A 126 4.54 0.08 -1.35
CA LEU A 126 3.22 -0.35 -1.81
C LEU A 126 2.87 -1.68 -1.14
N LEU A 127 2.01 -1.63 -0.12
CA LEU A 127 1.65 -2.79 0.69
C LEU A 127 0.29 -3.37 0.29
N THR A 128 0.15 -4.68 0.35
CA THR A 128 -1.13 -5.37 0.11
C THR A 128 -1.28 -6.63 0.94
N LYS A 129 -2.53 -7.06 1.15
CA LYS A 129 -2.86 -8.41 1.65
C LYS A 129 -3.13 -9.40 0.51
N ARG A 130 -2.95 -8.98 -0.75
CA ARG A 130 -3.33 -9.69 -1.98
C ARG A 130 -2.16 -9.76 -2.99
N PRO A 131 -0.99 -10.31 -2.64
CA PRO A 131 0.16 -10.36 -3.54
C PRO A 131 -0.12 -10.92 -4.96
N PRO A 132 -1.03 -11.87 -5.20
CA PRO A 132 -1.37 -12.34 -6.55
C PRO A 132 -1.91 -11.25 -7.47
N ASN A 133 -2.45 -10.16 -6.91
CA ASN A 133 -2.99 -9.06 -7.70
C ASN A 133 -1.92 -8.09 -8.17
N ILE A 134 -0.70 -8.15 -7.61
CA ILE A 134 0.37 -7.23 -7.99
C ILE A 134 0.65 -7.32 -9.49
N ASN A 135 1.00 -8.51 -9.99
CA ASN A 135 1.26 -8.73 -11.42
C ASN A 135 0.02 -8.55 -12.33
N LYS A 136 -1.19 -8.47 -11.77
CA LYS A 136 -2.42 -8.19 -12.53
C LYS A 136 -2.67 -6.69 -12.69
N LEU A 137 -2.21 -5.88 -11.74
CA LEU A 137 -2.60 -4.48 -11.60
C LEU A 137 -1.45 -3.48 -11.79
N ILE A 138 -0.19 -3.93 -11.74
CA ILE A 138 0.96 -3.07 -12.11
C ILE A 138 1.02 -2.87 -13.64
N PRO A 139 1.65 -1.78 -14.12
CA PRO A 139 1.95 -1.60 -15.54
C PRO A 139 2.75 -2.77 -16.11
N GLN A 140 2.57 -3.06 -17.40
CA GLN A 140 3.22 -4.21 -18.05
C GLN A 140 4.76 -4.12 -17.98
N GLU A 141 5.30 -2.91 -18.11
CA GLU A 141 6.74 -2.62 -18.01
C GLU A 141 7.29 -2.92 -16.61
N TRP A 142 6.49 -2.76 -15.56
CA TRP A 142 6.92 -3.02 -14.19
C TRP A 142 7.12 -4.51 -13.92
N LYS A 143 6.51 -5.39 -14.72
CA LYS A 143 6.70 -6.84 -14.60
C LYS A 143 8.12 -7.27 -14.92
N THR A 144 8.84 -6.53 -15.77
CA THR A 144 10.24 -6.83 -16.12
C THR A 144 11.22 -5.79 -15.58
N LYS A 145 10.81 -4.52 -15.53
CA LYS A 145 11.63 -3.38 -15.11
C LYS A 145 10.84 -2.47 -14.14
N PRO A 146 10.60 -2.93 -12.90
CA PRO A 146 9.92 -2.12 -11.89
C PRO A 146 10.75 -0.87 -11.54
N PRO A 147 10.10 0.24 -11.16
CA PRO A 147 10.82 1.46 -10.77
C PRO A 147 11.70 1.22 -9.54
N VAL A 148 12.90 1.81 -9.57
CA VAL A 148 13.88 1.68 -8.47
C VAL A 148 13.41 2.31 -7.16
N ASN A 149 12.49 3.26 -7.24
CA ASN A 149 11.90 3.97 -6.11
C ASN A 149 10.55 3.36 -5.66
N VAL A 150 10.33 2.07 -5.94
CA VAL A 150 9.17 1.31 -5.49
C VAL A 150 9.64 0.03 -4.79
N MET A 151 9.05 -0.26 -3.63
CA MET A 151 9.06 -1.59 -3.01
C MET A 151 7.64 -2.14 -2.98
N LEU A 152 7.49 -3.39 -3.41
CA LEU A 152 6.21 -4.12 -3.42
C LEU A 152 6.21 -5.06 -2.22
N GLY A 153 5.23 -4.93 -1.33
CA GLY A 153 5.21 -5.72 -0.11
C GLY A 153 3.89 -6.41 0.15
N CYS A 154 3.95 -7.43 0.99
CA CYS A 154 2.76 -8.06 1.54
C CYS A 154 2.74 -8.01 3.07
N SER A 155 1.53 -7.85 3.62
CA SER A 155 1.29 -8.03 5.05
C SER A 155 1.11 -9.52 5.35
N VAL A 156 1.74 -9.99 6.42
CA VAL A 156 1.59 -11.34 6.97
C VAL A 156 1.31 -11.21 8.47
N SER A 157 0.51 -12.11 9.02
CA SER A 157 0.04 -12.00 10.42
C SER A 157 0.38 -13.20 11.28
N ASP A 158 0.68 -14.33 10.69
CA ASP A 158 1.02 -15.59 11.34
C ASP A 158 1.80 -16.48 10.34
N GLN A 159 2.28 -17.64 10.78
CA GLN A 159 3.00 -18.56 9.89
C GLN A 159 2.15 -18.97 8.68
N ALA A 160 0.86 -19.23 8.87
CA ALA A 160 -0.02 -19.68 7.79
C ALA A 160 -0.13 -18.64 6.67
N THR A 161 -0.34 -17.37 7.01
CA THR A 161 -0.35 -16.26 6.05
C THR A 161 1.04 -16.00 5.46
N ALA A 162 2.12 -16.16 6.22
CA ALA A 162 3.47 -16.07 5.68
C ALA A 162 3.73 -17.13 4.61
N ASP A 163 3.45 -18.39 4.92
CA ASP A 163 3.64 -19.55 4.03
C ASP A 163 2.77 -19.45 2.78
N GLN A 164 1.57 -18.90 2.92
CA GLN A 164 0.68 -18.67 1.80
C GLN A 164 1.15 -17.51 0.91
N LEU A 165 1.48 -16.35 1.49
CA LEU A 165 1.58 -15.09 0.76
C LEU A 165 2.99 -14.77 0.28
N ILE A 166 4.05 -15.17 1.00
CA ILE A 166 5.43 -14.86 0.62
C ILE A 166 5.83 -15.53 -0.71
N PRO A 167 5.50 -16.81 -0.97
CA PRO A 167 5.75 -17.42 -2.28
C PRO A 167 5.05 -16.69 -3.42
N GLN A 168 3.87 -16.12 -3.17
CA GLN A 168 3.12 -15.34 -4.15
C GLN A 168 3.81 -13.99 -4.40
N LEU A 169 4.31 -13.33 -3.36
CA LEU A 169 5.13 -12.12 -3.49
C LEU A 169 6.42 -12.39 -4.28
N PHE A 170 7.00 -13.59 -4.16
CA PHE A 170 8.18 -13.98 -4.93
C PHE A 170 7.92 -14.03 -6.45
N THR A 171 6.67 -14.18 -6.91
CA THR A 171 6.35 -14.10 -8.35
C THR A 171 6.49 -12.68 -8.93
N VAL A 172 6.65 -11.67 -8.06
CA VAL A 172 6.76 -10.27 -8.44
C VAL A 172 8.24 -9.88 -8.56
N ASN A 173 8.58 -9.16 -9.64
CA ASN A 173 9.93 -8.62 -9.84
C ASN A 173 10.13 -7.30 -9.08
N GLY A 174 11.38 -7.00 -8.74
CA GLY A 174 11.78 -5.76 -8.06
C GLY A 174 12.05 -5.91 -6.57
N ARG A 175 12.13 -4.77 -5.89
CA ARG A 175 12.37 -4.71 -4.44
C ARG A 175 11.11 -5.15 -3.71
N ARG A 176 11.30 -6.03 -2.74
CA ARG A 176 10.22 -6.63 -1.94
C ARG A 176 10.41 -6.34 -0.47
N PHE A 177 9.33 -6.15 0.26
CA PHE A 177 9.34 -6.07 1.71
C PHE A 177 8.19 -6.86 2.34
N LEU A 178 8.33 -7.18 3.63
CA LEU A 178 7.28 -7.78 4.43
C LEU A 178 6.87 -6.79 5.53
N SER A 179 5.58 -6.72 5.80
CA SER A 179 5.04 -6.12 7.03
C SER A 179 4.43 -7.26 7.84
N VAL A 180 5.03 -7.57 8.99
CA VAL A 180 4.55 -8.59 9.91
C VAL A 180 3.58 -7.92 10.89
N GLU A 181 2.53 -7.30 10.35
CA GLU A 181 1.61 -6.45 11.10
C GLU A 181 0.15 -6.64 10.61
N PRO A 182 -0.81 -6.87 11.52
CA PRO A 182 -0.59 -7.21 12.93
C PRO A 182 0.06 -8.60 13.05
N GLN A 183 1.03 -8.76 13.94
CA GLN A 183 1.59 -10.07 14.26
C GLN A 183 0.65 -10.77 15.28
N LEU A 184 -0.19 -11.66 14.78
CA LEU A 184 -1.17 -12.42 15.56
C LEU A 184 -0.64 -13.77 16.06
N GLY A 185 0.54 -14.19 15.58
CA GLY A 185 1.22 -15.39 16.04
C GLY A 185 2.71 -15.42 15.67
N PRO A 186 3.43 -16.48 16.05
CA PRO A 186 4.81 -16.68 15.63
C PRO A 186 4.95 -16.74 14.11
N VAL A 187 6.04 -16.15 13.60
CA VAL A 187 6.40 -16.19 12.17
C VAL A 187 7.91 -16.43 12.06
N ASP A 188 8.28 -17.60 11.56
CA ASP A 188 9.63 -17.93 11.13
C ASP A 188 9.81 -17.53 9.66
N LEU A 189 10.68 -16.54 9.44
CA LEU A 189 11.02 -16.02 8.11
C LEU A 189 12.34 -16.57 7.57
N THR A 190 13.05 -17.43 8.31
CA THR A 190 14.43 -17.86 8.03
C THR A 190 14.57 -18.38 6.59
N ALA A 191 13.71 -19.31 6.19
CA ALA A 191 13.73 -19.89 4.84
C ALA A 191 13.51 -18.83 3.74
N TYR A 192 12.68 -17.81 3.99
CA TYR A 192 12.41 -16.74 3.05
C TYR A 192 13.55 -15.72 2.96
N LEU A 193 14.17 -15.38 4.09
CA LEU A 193 15.26 -14.42 4.16
C LEU A 193 16.54 -14.97 3.51
N HIS A 194 16.84 -16.26 3.65
CA HIS A 194 17.99 -16.91 3.02
C HIS A 194 17.97 -16.83 1.48
N THR A 195 16.82 -16.58 0.87
CA THR A 195 16.73 -16.38 -0.58
C THR A 195 17.37 -15.07 -1.06
N GLY A 196 17.58 -14.09 -0.16
CA GLY A 196 18.02 -12.73 -0.50
C GLY A 196 16.98 -11.92 -1.27
N ARG A 197 15.73 -12.40 -1.40
CA ARG A 197 14.69 -11.78 -2.23
C ARG A 197 13.82 -10.77 -1.48
N ILE A 198 13.81 -10.82 -0.15
CA ILE A 198 13.19 -9.83 0.74
C ILE A 198 14.25 -8.81 1.12
N HIS A 199 13.96 -7.53 0.88
CA HIS A 199 14.93 -6.45 1.05
C HIS A 199 14.71 -5.66 2.35
N TRP A 200 13.55 -5.83 2.98
CA TRP A 200 13.22 -5.22 4.25
C TRP A 200 12.07 -5.99 4.93
N VAL A 201 12.16 -6.15 6.23
CA VAL A 201 11.08 -6.67 7.08
C VAL A 201 10.73 -5.58 8.08
N ILE A 202 9.44 -5.33 8.21
CA ILE A 202 8.84 -4.39 9.16
C ILE A 202 8.06 -5.22 10.17
N GLN A 203 8.27 -4.92 11.45
CA GLN A 203 7.54 -5.48 12.58
C GLN A 203 7.44 -4.37 13.64
N GLY A 204 6.30 -4.26 14.29
CA GLY A 204 5.97 -3.22 15.27
C GLY A 204 4.71 -3.56 16.06
#